data_AF-A0A485KXG6-F1
#
_entry.id   AF-A0A485KXG6-F1
#
_cell.length_a   1.000
_cell.length_b   1.000
_cell.length_c   1.000
_cell.angle_alpha   90.00
_cell.angle_beta   90.00
_cell.angle_gamma   90.00
#
_symmetry.space_group_name_H-M   'P 1'
#
loop_
_entity.id
_entity.type
_entity.pdbx_description
1 polymer ?
#
loop_
_entity_poly.entity_id
_entity_poly.type
_entity_poly.pdbx_seq_one_letter_code
_entity_poly.pdbx_strand_id
1 'polypeptide(L)'
;METLASFQRLYGIYISFCNMIEWSPDANSTVGLPASLTALRLRYTNLTAVPTVLAVVPPNLVYLRLESMPISTIPNIYFKAWANISSISLNDINLTQIPDALANSSTLEWLERKGNSITSVPLDWQPRLDLLQTVDLSGNALEEGPWHLAKTGLVLDLSSNPIATVPSVVDIDLLKKRYVILDDSPYCSASPPVIQEACKPKCAHLCETARIGDANCDWPCYVEACQFDGGDCDSYGLS
;
A
#
# COMPACT_ATOMS: atom_id res chain seq x y z
N MET A 1 17.46 19.51 -8.62
CA MET A 1 16.40 19.90 -7.66
C MET A 1 16.20 21.41 -7.54
N GLU A 2 17.12 22.22 -8.08
CA GLU A 2 16.94 23.68 -8.15
C GLU A 2 15.62 24.13 -8.81
N THR A 3 15.10 23.36 -9.77
CA THR A 3 13.82 23.65 -10.42
C THR A 3 12.62 23.53 -9.48
N LEU A 4 12.68 22.66 -8.46
CA LEU A 4 11.63 22.54 -7.44
C LEU A 4 11.73 23.64 -6.38
N ALA A 5 12.90 24.25 -6.20
CA ALA A 5 13.15 25.27 -5.18
C ALA A 5 12.30 26.54 -5.36
N SER A 6 11.86 26.82 -6.60
CA SER A 6 11.00 27.97 -6.89
C SER A 6 9.57 27.82 -6.35
N PHE A 7 9.12 26.59 -6.05
CA PHE A 7 7.78 26.31 -5.57
C PHE A 7 7.74 26.40 -4.02
N GLN A 8 7.64 27.62 -3.49
CA GLN A 8 7.70 27.91 -2.04
C GLN A 8 6.63 27.23 -1.18
N ARG A 9 5.57 26.67 -1.78
CA ARG A 9 4.47 25.97 -1.11
C ARG A 9 4.03 24.75 -1.91
N LEU A 10 4.98 24.01 -2.46
CA LEU A 10 4.69 22.77 -3.18
C LEU A 10 4.06 21.76 -2.21
N TYR A 11 2.77 21.48 -2.39
CA TYR A 11 2.02 20.53 -1.56
C TYR A 11 2.32 19.08 -1.94
N GLY A 12 2.31 18.78 -3.24
CA GLY A 12 2.45 17.41 -3.72
C GLY A 12 3.18 17.30 -5.05
N ILE A 13 3.87 16.17 -5.21
CA ILE A 13 4.48 15.76 -6.48
C ILE A 13 3.83 14.43 -6.87
N TYR A 14 3.19 14.42 -8.04
CA TYR A 14 2.49 13.27 -8.60
C TYR A 14 3.11 12.96 -9.96
N ILE A 15 3.80 11.83 -10.05
CA ILE A 15 4.41 11.35 -11.29
C ILE A 15 3.77 10.00 -11.61
N SER A 16 3.15 9.90 -12.78
CA SER A 16 2.43 8.70 -13.20
C SER A 16 2.65 8.45 -14.69
N PHE A 17 2.68 7.17 -15.08
CA PHE A 17 2.74 6.74 -16.49
C PHE A 17 3.92 7.35 -17.26
N CYS A 18 5.14 7.23 -16.72
CA CYS A 18 6.33 7.78 -17.35
C CYS A 18 7.50 6.79 -17.37
N ASN A 19 8.45 6.98 -18.29
CA ASN A 19 9.63 6.11 -18.43
C ASN A 19 10.80 6.55 -17.51
N MET A 20 10.49 7.01 -16.30
CA MET A 20 11.53 7.39 -15.34
C MET A 20 12.25 6.13 -14.85
N ILE A 21 13.58 6.10 -15.01
CA ILE A 21 14.45 4.99 -14.62
C ILE A 21 15.33 5.31 -13.40
N GLU A 22 15.51 6.60 -13.11
CA GLU A 22 16.25 7.08 -11.94
C GLU A 22 15.70 8.43 -11.48
N TRP A 23 15.84 8.72 -10.19
CA TRP A 23 15.63 10.06 -9.67
C TRP A 23 16.58 10.30 -8.48
N SER A 24 17.62 11.07 -8.74
CA SER A 24 18.70 11.34 -7.78
C SER A 24 18.69 12.80 -7.33
N PRO A 25 19.28 13.09 -6.15
CA PRO A 25 19.63 14.45 -5.79
C PRO A 25 20.61 15.03 -6.81
N ASP A 26 20.47 16.33 -7.05
CA ASP A 26 21.38 17.05 -7.92
C ASP A 26 22.74 17.18 -7.24
N ALA A 27 23.80 16.65 -7.87
CA ALA A 27 25.13 16.58 -7.28
C ALA A 27 25.70 17.97 -6.91
N ASN A 28 25.21 19.03 -7.55
CA ASN A 28 25.63 20.40 -7.33
C ASN A 28 24.68 21.19 -6.42
N SER A 29 23.58 20.57 -5.96
CA SER A 29 22.58 21.21 -5.11
C SER A 29 22.46 20.49 -3.77
N THR A 30 22.60 21.24 -2.69
CA THR A 30 22.25 20.76 -1.34
C THR A 30 20.74 20.76 -1.09
N VAL A 31 19.94 21.22 -2.06
CA VAL A 31 18.50 21.36 -1.93
C VAL A 31 17.85 20.01 -2.23
N GLY A 32 17.41 19.35 -1.15
CA GLY A 32 16.56 18.17 -1.16
C GLY A 32 15.15 18.45 -1.68
N LEU A 33 14.24 17.49 -1.48
CA LEU A 33 12.82 17.73 -1.70
C LEU A 33 12.36 18.94 -0.86
N PRO A 34 11.47 19.81 -1.37
CA PRO A 34 11.09 21.03 -0.68
C PRO A 34 10.45 20.72 0.66
N ALA A 35 10.79 21.48 1.70
CA ALA A 35 10.28 21.27 3.05
C ALA A 35 8.75 21.41 3.17
N SER A 36 8.11 22.06 2.20
CA SER A 36 6.64 22.18 2.14
C SER A 36 5.93 20.92 1.64
N LEU A 37 6.66 19.95 1.09
CA LEU A 37 6.09 18.78 0.44
C LEU A 37 5.37 17.89 1.48
N THR A 38 4.10 17.62 1.22
CA THR A 38 3.21 16.80 2.06
C THR A 38 2.86 15.48 1.39
N ALA A 39 2.75 15.44 0.06
CA ALA A 39 2.39 14.24 -0.68
C ALA A 39 3.39 13.93 -1.81
N LEU A 40 3.84 12.69 -1.88
CA LEU A 40 4.64 12.20 -2.99
C LEU A 40 4.03 10.90 -3.52
N ARG A 41 3.70 10.87 -4.81
CA ARG A 41 3.21 9.66 -5.49
C ARG A 41 4.00 9.39 -6.76
N LEU A 42 4.57 8.19 -6.84
CA LEU A 42 5.20 7.63 -8.03
C LEU A 42 4.42 6.38 -8.43
N ARG A 43 3.74 6.42 -9.59
CA ARG A 43 2.95 5.29 -10.12
C ARG A 43 3.43 4.94 -11.52
N TYR A 44 3.41 3.66 -11.89
CA TYR A 44 3.61 3.21 -13.27
C TYR A 44 4.86 3.84 -13.92
N THR A 45 6.01 3.62 -13.29
CA THR A 45 7.31 4.03 -13.81
C THR A 45 8.25 2.84 -13.95
N ASN A 46 9.37 3.01 -14.65
CA ASN A 46 10.33 1.94 -14.90
C ASN A 46 11.49 1.92 -13.88
N LEU A 47 11.23 2.37 -12.65
CA LEU A 47 12.19 2.37 -11.56
C LEU A 47 12.43 0.94 -11.06
N THR A 48 13.68 0.47 -11.11
CA THR A 48 14.10 -0.85 -10.59
C THR A 48 14.58 -0.79 -9.13
N ALA A 49 14.75 0.42 -8.60
CA ALA A 49 15.12 0.67 -7.21
C ALA A 49 14.41 1.93 -6.69
N VAL A 50 14.26 2.02 -5.37
CA VAL A 50 13.77 3.25 -4.74
C VAL A 50 14.73 4.39 -5.06
N PRO A 51 14.24 5.52 -5.59
CA PRO A 51 15.08 6.65 -5.95
C PRO A 51 15.86 7.21 -4.75
N THR A 52 17.14 7.54 -4.97
CA THR A 52 18.02 8.02 -3.90
C THR A 52 17.57 9.37 -3.33
N VAL A 53 16.77 10.14 -4.06
CA VAL A 53 16.12 11.36 -3.53
C VAL A 53 15.20 11.06 -2.33
N LEU A 54 14.69 9.82 -2.21
CA LEU A 54 13.82 9.39 -1.10
C LEU A 54 14.59 8.85 0.11
N ALA A 55 15.92 8.80 0.04
CA ALA A 55 16.75 8.46 1.19
C ALA A 55 16.74 9.58 2.24
N VAL A 56 16.33 10.80 1.86
CA VAL A 56 16.11 11.94 2.75
C VAL A 56 14.79 12.60 2.36
N VAL A 57 13.76 12.43 3.18
CA VAL A 57 12.44 13.04 2.97
C VAL A 57 12.24 14.25 3.90
N PRO A 58 11.45 15.26 3.49
CA PRO A 58 11.20 16.42 4.32
C PRO A 58 10.33 16.04 5.53
N PRO A 59 10.44 16.75 6.66
CA PRO A 59 9.74 16.42 7.89
C PRO A 59 8.21 16.57 7.81
N ASN A 60 7.71 17.30 6.81
CA ASN A 60 6.29 17.53 6.59
C ASN A 60 5.66 16.53 5.61
N LEU A 61 6.43 15.53 5.13
CA LEU A 61 5.90 14.52 4.22
C LEU A 61 4.97 13.57 5.00
N VAL A 62 3.70 13.53 4.60
CA VAL A 62 2.65 12.74 5.25
C VAL A 62 2.27 11.53 4.41
N TYR A 63 2.27 11.67 3.08
CA TYR A 63 1.83 10.63 2.15
C TYR A 63 2.97 10.25 1.20
N LEU A 64 3.36 8.98 1.23
CA LEU A 64 4.30 8.39 0.27
C LEU A 64 3.65 7.19 -0.41
N ARG A 65 3.45 7.29 -1.73
CA ARG A 65 2.97 6.17 -2.57
C ARG A 65 4.00 5.82 -3.63
N LEU A 66 4.43 4.56 -3.63
CA LEU A 66 5.22 3.91 -4.66
C LEU A 66 4.37 2.75 -5.19
N GLU A 67 3.98 2.80 -6.46
CA GLU A 67 3.04 1.84 -7.04
C GLU A 67 3.48 1.37 -8.43
N SER A 68 3.32 0.07 -8.70
CA SER A 68 3.55 -0.52 -10.03
C SER A 68 4.92 -0.16 -10.60
N MET A 69 5.97 -0.60 -9.90
CA MET A 69 7.37 -0.43 -10.28
C MET A 69 8.13 -1.72 -9.96
N PRO A 70 9.09 -2.17 -10.78
CA PRO A 70 9.79 -3.45 -10.55
C PRO A 70 10.85 -3.39 -9.41
N ILE A 71 10.47 -2.95 -8.19
CA ILE A 71 11.36 -2.74 -7.03
C ILE A 71 11.28 -3.90 -6.03
N SER A 72 12.05 -4.96 -6.25
CA SER A 72 12.01 -6.15 -5.38
C SER A 72 12.55 -5.95 -3.96
N THR A 73 13.43 -4.96 -3.75
CA THR A 73 14.07 -4.72 -2.46
C THR A 73 14.19 -3.24 -2.14
N ILE A 74 14.00 -2.90 -0.86
CA ILE A 74 14.16 -1.54 -0.34
C ILE A 74 15.14 -1.58 0.83
N PRO A 75 16.31 -0.91 0.73
CA PRO A 75 17.27 -0.86 1.82
C PRO A 75 16.71 -0.22 3.10
N ASN A 76 17.13 -0.73 4.28
CA ASN A 76 16.66 -0.26 5.59
C ASN A 76 16.84 1.25 5.85
N ILE A 77 17.77 1.91 5.14
CA ILE A 77 17.96 3.37 5.26
C ILE A 77 16.71 4.15 4.86
N TYR A 78 15.97 3.68 3.85
CA TYR A 78 14.74 4.33 3.40
C TYR A 78 13.65 4.26 4.47
N PHE A 79 13.44 3.09 5.08
CA PHE A 79 12.46 2.94 6.16
C PHE A 79 12.80 3.77 7.41
N LYS A 80 14.09 4.00 7.68
CA LYS A 80 14.51 4.96 8.71
C LYS A 80 14.16 6.40 8.34
N ALA A 81 14.36 6.79 7.08
CA ALA A 81 13.99 8.11 6.59
C ALA A 81 12.47 8.33 6.62
N TRP A 82 11.69 7.26 6.40
CA TRP A 82 10.23 7.31 6.33
C TRP A 82 9.53 7.12 7.68
N ALA A 83 10.28 7.05 8.79
CA ALA A 83 9.74 6.73 10.12
C ALA A 83 8.68 7.74 10.62
N ASN A 84 8.68 8.96 10.09
CA ASN A 84 7.76 10.04 10.45
C ASN A 84 6.61 10.25 9.44
N ILE A 85 6.47 9.37 8.44
CA ILE A 85 5.41 9.44 7.43
C ILE A 85 4.17 8.70 7.97
N SER A 86 3.00 9.36 7.94
CA SER A 86 1.75 8.77 8.44
C SER A 86 1.09 7.78 7.48
N SER A 87 1.31 7.91 6.18
CA SER A 87 0.72 7.04 5.16
C SER A 87 1.79 6.56 4.17
N ILE A 88 2.07 5.26 4.20
CA ILE A 88 3.04 4.60 3.32
C ILE A 88 2.32 3.54 2.50
N SER A 89 2.34 3.72 1.18
CA SER A 89 1.74 2.81 0.21
C SER A 89 2.83 2.30 -0.74
N LEU A 90 3.11 1.00 -0.70
CA LEU A 90 4.15 0.32 -1.49
C LEU A 90 3.52 -0.84 -2.24
N ASN A 91 2.71 -0.52 -3.25
CA ASN A 91 1.82 -1.46 -3.92
C ASN A 91 2.43 -1.98 -5.22
N ASP A 92 2.26 -3.26 -5.54
CA ASP A 92 2.70 -3.84 -6.81
C ASP A 92 4.18 -3.55 -7.12
N ILE A 93 5.05 -3.72 -6.12
CA ILE A 93 6.48 -3.53 -6.31
C ILE A 93 7.33 -4.80 -6.18
N ASN A 94 6.72 -5.98 -6.00
CA ASN A 94 7.42 -7.27 -5.80
C ASN A 94 8.19 -7.39 -4.48
N LEU A 95 7.73 -6.74 -3.42
CA LEU A 95 8.28 -6.93 -2.08
C LEU A 95 8.00 -8.35 -1.58
N THR A 96 8.98 -8.99 -0.96
CA THR A 96 8.79 -10.34 -0.38
C THR A 96 8.61 -10.32 1.13
N GLN A 97 8.93 -9.20 1.80
CA GLN A 97 8.94 -9.10 3.26
C GLN A 97 8.54 -7.68 3.71
N ILE A 98 8.03 -7.58 4.94
CA ILE A 98 7.86 -6.31 5.64
C ILE A 98 9.14 -6.02 6.45
N PRO A 99 9.77 -4.85 6.29
CA PRO A 99 10.98 -4.51 7.03
C PRO A 99 10.70 -4.22 8.51
N ASP A 100 11.52 -4.76 9.40
CA ASP A 100 11.44 -4.50 10.85
C ASP A 100 11.53 -3.02 11.19
N ALA A 101 12.26 -2.24 10.38
CA ALA A 101 12.43 -0.80 10.59
C ALA A 101 11.09 -0.02 10.60
N LEU A 102 10.04 -0.51 9.94
CA LEU A 102 8.71 0.11 9.98
C LEU A 102 8.01 -0.06 11.33
N ALA A 103 8.36 -1.07 12.12
CA ALA A 103 7.82 -1.23 13.48
C ALA A 103 8.23 -0.06 14.39
N ASN A 104 9.29 0.67 14.05
CA ASN A 104 9.74 1.84 14.81
C ASN A 104 9.02 3.15 14.41
N SER A 105 8.10 3.13 13.44
CA SER A 105 7.36 4.33 13.10
C SER A 105 6.48 4.78 14.26
N SER A 106 6.52 6.08 14.55
CA SER A 106 5.74 6.71 15.62
C SER A 106 4.50 7.46 15.12
N THR A 107 4.29 7.49 13.80
CA THR A 107 3.26 8.31 13.14
C THR A 107 2.43 7.54 12.13
N LEU A 108 2.80 6.28 11.80
CA LEU A 108 2.13 5.48 10.79
C LEU A 108 0.67 5.19 11.19
N GLU A 109 -0.24 5.69 10.37
CA GLU A 109 -1.69 5.49 10.47
C GLU A 109 -2.20 4.54 9.37
N TRP A 110 -1.62 4.62 8.17
CA TRP A 110 -1.96 3.79 7.01
C TRP A 110 -0.73 3.10 6.42
N LEU A 111 -0.77 1.77 6.33
CA LEU A 111 0.21 0.97 5.62
C LEU A 111 -0.48 0.15 4.52
N GLU A 112 -0.11 0.39 3.26
CA GLU A 112 -0.55 -0.45 2.14
C GLU A 112 0.67 -1.13 1.52
N ARG A 113 0.59 -2.45 1.35
CA ARG A 113 1.56 -3.28 0.61
C ARG A 113 0.86 -4.30 -0.26
N LYS A 114 -0.17 -3.83 -0.93
CA LYS A 114 -1.01 -4.63 -1.82
C LYS A 114 -0.22 -5.17 -3.02
N GLY A 115 -0.56 -6.36 -3.50
CA GLY A 115 -0.02 -6.88 -4.76
C GLY A 115 1.48 -7.16 -4.76
N ASN A 116 2.01 -7.51 -3.58
CA ASN A 116 3.39 -7.92 -3.44
C ASN A 116 3.48 -9.45 -3.31
N SER A 117 4.64 -9.97 -2.94
CA SER A 117 4.89 -11.40 -2.74
C SER A 117 5.24 -11.70 -1.28
N ILE A 118 4.60 -10.99 -0.33
CA ILE A 118 4.84 -11.15 1.09
C ILE A 118 4.27 -12.49 1.56
N THR A 119 5.10 -13.31 2.21
CA THR A 119 4.71 -14.64 2.69
C THR A 119 4.45 -14.68 4.20
N SER A 120 4.96 -13.70 4.94
CA SER A 120 4.75 -13.60 6.38
C SER A 120 4.92 -12.17 6.90
N VAL A 121 4.37 -11.92 8.07
CA VAL A 121 4.58 -10.72 8.87
C VAL A 121 5.19 -11.15 10.21
N PRO A 122 6.33 -10.59 10.63
CA PRO A 122 6.95 -10.98 11.90
C PRO A 122 6.01 -10.76 13.09
N LEU A 123 6.02 -11.66 14.08
CA LEU A 123 5.20 -11.52 15.30
C LEU A 123 5.55 -10.26 16.10
N ASP A 124 6.84 -9.91 16.12
CA ASP A 124 7.34 -8.70 16.78
C ASP A 124 7.11 -7.43 15.94
N TRP A 125 6.58 -7.58 14.71
CA TRP A 125 6.18 -6.44 13.89
C TRP A 125 4.88 -5.86 14.43
N GLN A 126 5.06 -4.90 15.34
CA GLN A 126 3.99 -4.21 16.02
C GLN A 126 4.34 -2.71 16.03
N PRO A 127 4.05 -1.98 14.93
CA PRO A 127 4.21 -0.51 14.93
C PRO A 127 3.39 0.07 16.08
N ARG A 128 3.65 1.32 16.51
CA ARG A 128 2.84 1.94 17.59
C ARG A 128 1.35 1.85 17.24
N LEU A 129 0.69 0.85 17.79
CA LEU A 129 -0.64 0.41 17.36
C LEU A 129 -1.71 1.42 17.71
N ASP A 130 -1.40 2.40 18.56
CA ASP A 130 -2.34 3.42 19.01
C ASP A 130 -2.77 4.36 17.88
N LEU A 131 -1.94 4.53 16.85
CA LEU A 131 -2.24 5.39 15.71
C LEU A 131 -2.62 4.61 14.44
N LEU A 132 -2.23 3.34 14.35
CA LEU A 132 -2.46 2.55 13.15
C LEU A 132 -3.96 2.27 12.96
N GLN A 133 -4.51 2.75 11.85
CA GLN A 133 -5.92 2.64 11.46
C GLN A 133 -6.13 1.63 10.34
N THR A 134 -5.15 1.46 9.45
CA THR A 134 -5.26 0.53 8.32
C THR A 134 -3.95 -0.16 7.99
N VAL A 135 -4.03 -1.47 7.79
CA VAL A 135 -2.98 -2.32 7.23
C VAL A 135 -3.58 -3.12 6.09
N ASP A 136 -3.20 -2.80 4.87
CA ASP A 136 -3.61 -3.51 3.67
C ASP A 136 -2.45 -4.37 3.15
N LEU A 137 -2.62 -5.68 3.26
CA LEU A 137 -1.71 -6.71 2.74
C LEU A 137 -2.42 -7.57 1.68
N SER A 138 -3.44 -7.03 1.02
CA SER A 138 -4.21 -7.76 0.03
C SER A 138 -3.38 -8.19 -1.18
N GLY A 139 -3.75 -9.34 -1.77
CA GLY A 139 -3.04 -9.99 -2.87
C GLY A 139 -1.54 -10.12 -2.65
N ASN A 140 -1.20 -10.74 -1.53
CA ASN A 140 0.12 -11.27 -1.24
C ASN A 140 0.08 -12.81 -1.23
N ALA A 141 1.14 -13.43 -0.73
CA ALA A 141 1.26 -14.88 -0.61
C ALA A 141 1.16 -15.34 0.87
N LEU A 142 0.33 -14.67 1.67
CA LEU A 142 0.15 -15.02 3.09
C LEU A 142 -0.69 -16.29 3.22
N GLU A 143 -0.09 -17.37 3.71
CA GLU A 143 -0.82 -18.59 4.09
C GLU A 143 -1.48 -18.44 5.48
N GLU A 144 -0.90 -17.60 6.33
CA GLU A 144 -1.40 -17.24 7.66
C GLU A 144 -1.45 -15.72 7.82
N GLY A 145 -2.51 -15.23 8.47
CA GLY A 145 -2.69 -13.80 8.73
C GLY A 145 -1.88 -13.31 9.94
N PRO A 146 -1.54 -12.00 10.01
CA PRO A 146 -0.96 -11.38 11.19
C PRO A 146 -2.03 -11.17 12.28
N TRP A 147 -2.55 -12.26 12.84
CA TRP A 147 -3.69 -12.26 13.76
C TRP A 147 -3.45 -11.45 15.03
N HIS A 148 -2.20 -11.20 15.41
CA HIS A 148 -1.83 -10.30 16.51
C HIS A 148 -2.19 -8.83 16.26
N LEU A 149 -2.46 -8.44 15.02
CA LEU A 149 -2.94 -7.11 14.65
C LEU A 149 -4.47 -7.01 14.65
N ALA A 150 -5.19 -8.14 14.70
CA ALA A 150 -6.65 -8.13 14.62
C ALA A 150 -7.26 -7.49 15.89
N LYS A 151 -7.79 -6.28 15.75
CA LYS A 151 -8.46 -5.55 16.84
C LYS A 151 -9.53 -4.61 16.30
N THR A 152 -10.47 -4.22 17.16
CA THR A 152 -11.42 -3.15 16.83
C THR A 152 -10.67 -1.84 16.62
N GLY A 153 -11.05 -1.09 15.57
CA GLY A 153 -10.46 0.20 15.23
C GLY A 153 -9.27 0.14 14.28
N LEU A 154 -8.76 -1.06 13.95
CA LEU A 154 -7.78 -1.28 12.89
C LEU A 154 -8.44 -2.10 11.78
N VAL A 155 -8.40 -1.58 10.55
CA VAL A 155 -8.78 -2.33 9.35
C VAL A 155 -7.56 -3.09 8.86
N LEU A 156 -7.64 -4.42 8.93
CA LEU A 156 -6.65 -5.36 8.44
C LEU A 156 -7.22 -6.04 7.19
N ASP A 157 -6.76 -5.61 6.02
CA ASP A 157 -7.14 -6.22 4.75
C ASP A 157 -6.13 -7.30 4.34
N LEU A 158 -6.60 -8.54 4.30
CA LEU A 158 -5.85 -9.73 3.90
C LEU A 158 -6.50 -10.40 2.68
N SER A 159 -7.37 -9.69 1.98
CA SER A 159 -8.08 -10.24 0.83
C SER A 159 -7.13 -10.72 -0.27
N SER A 160 -7.59 -11.63 -1.12
CA SER A 160 -6.80 -12.19 -2.22
C SER A 160 -5.49 -12.88 -1.77
N ASN A 161 -5.40 -13.35 -0.53
CA ASN A 161 -4.29 -14.18 -0.03
C ASN A 161 -4.70 -15.66 0.08
N PRO A 162 -3.75 -16.61 0.03
CA PRO A 162 -4.02 -18.05 0.17
C PRO A 162 -4.36 -18.49 1.61
N ILE A 163 -4.96 -17.63 2.42
CA ILE A 163 -5.36 -17.93 3.81
C ILE A 163 -6.52 -18.92 3.81
N ALA A 164 -6.28 -20.12 4.35
CA ALA A 164 -7.29 -21.19 4.42
C ALA A 164 -8.00 -21.26 5.77
N THR A 165 -7.37 -20.79 6.83
CA THR A 165 -7.87 -20.91 8.20
C THR A 165 -7.70 -19.59 8.96
N VAL A 166 -8.65 -19.33 9.86
CA VAL A 166 -8.58 -18.24 10.84
C VAL A 166 -8.64 -18.89 12.23
N PRO A 167 -7.70 -18.58 13.14
CA PRO A 167 -7.67 -19.18 14.46
C PRO A 167 -8.85 -18.69 15.30
N SER A 168 -9.34 -19.53 16.22
CA SER A 168 -10.51 -19.24 17.08
C SER A 168 -10.32 -18.06 18.03
N VAL A 169 -9.09 -17.56 18.19
CA VAL A 169 -8.77 -16.35 18.96
C VAL A 169 -9.23 -15.08 18.25
N VAL A 170 -9.38 -15.09 16.92
CA VAL A 170 -9.89 -13.95 16.16
C VAL A 170 -11.40 -13.95 16.29
N ASP A 171 -11.93 -12.91 16.94
CA ASP A 171 -13.37 -12.73 17.08
C ASP A 171 -14.04 -12.58 15.71
N ILE A 172 -15.05 -13.41 15.44
CA ILE A 172 -15.80 -13.39 14.19
C ILE A 172 -16.50 -12.05 13.94
N ASP A 173 -16.79 -11.28 14.99
CA ASP A 173 -17.36 -9.95 14.86
C ASP A 173 -16.38 -8.97 14.18
N LEU A 174 -15.07 -9.22 14.22
CA LEU A 174 -14.09 -8.43 13.46
C LEU A 174 -14.26 -8.64 11.95
N LEU A 175 -14.60 -9.85 11.51
CA LEU A 175 -14.89 -10.13 10.10
C LEU A 175 -16.21 -9.49 9.68
N LYS A 176 -17.27 -9.66 10.49
CA LYS A 176 -18.59 -9.08 10.19
C LYS A 176 -18.56 -7.55 10.12
N LYS A 177 -17.79 -6.91 11.02
CA LYS A 177 -17.60 -5.44 11.03
C LYS A 177 -16.54 -4.97 10.03
N ARG A 178 -15.90 -5.90 9.30
CA ARG A 178 -14.84 -5.62 8.31
C ARG A 178 -13.61 -4.91 8.88
N TYR A 179 -13.30 -5.16 10.16
CA TYR A 179 -11.98 -4.89 10.72
C TYR A 179 -10.96 -5.92 10.25
N VAL A 180 -11.39 -7.15 9.94
CA VAL A 180 -10.58 -8.14 9.24
C VAL A 180 -11.27 -8.47 7.93
N ILE A 181 -10.61 -8.24 6.81
CA ILE A 181 -11.15 -8.49 5.47
C ILE A 181 -10.37 -9.66 4.86
N LEU A 182 -11.10 -10.69 4.44
CA LEU A 182 -10.56 -11.93 3.87
C LEU A 182 -11.20 -12.26 2.53
N ASP A 183 -11.81 -11.27 1.87
CA ASP A 183 -12.45 -11.43 0.56
C ASP A 183 -11.50 -12.15 -0.42
N ASP A 184 -12.02 -12.99 -1.31
CA ASP A 184 -11.19 -13.72 -2.29
C ASP A 184 -10.08 -14.60 -1.64
N SER A 185 -10.35 -15.18 -0.46
CA SER A 185 -9.48 -16.19 0.18
C SER A 185 -10.12 -17.58 0.19
N PRO A 186 -9.32 -18.66 0.27
CA PRO A 186 -9.83 -20.02 0.50
C PRO A 186 -10.68 -20.13 1.77
N TYR A 187 -10.35 -19.37 2.83
CA TYR A 187 -11.15 -19.31 4.06
C TYR A 187 -12.59 -18.86 3.78
N CYS A 188 -12.78 -17.78 3.01
CA CYS A 188 -14.11 -17.29 2.65
C CYS A 188 -14.90 -18.30 1.81
N SER A 189 -14.23 -19.02 0.91
CA SER A 189 -14.87 -20.02 0.04
C SER A 189 -15.29 -21.28 0.80
N ALA A 190 -14.52 -21.69 1.81
CA ALA A 190 -14.77 -22.90 2.59
C ALA A 190 -15.68 -22.68 3.82
N SER A 191 -15.93 -21.42 4.20
CA SER A 191 -16.63 -21.10 5.44
C SER A 191 -18.16 -21.25 5.32
N PRO A 192 -18.88 -21.48 6.45
CA PRO A 192 -20.34 -21.53 6.48
C PRO A 192 -21.00 -20.21 6.02
N PRO A 193 -22.30 -20.22 5.63
CA PRO A 193 -23.00 -19.05 5.10
C PRO A 193 -22.92 -17.79 5.96
N VAL A 194 -22.93 -17.94 7.30
CA VAL A 194 -22.82 -16.82 8.26
C VAL A 194 -21.51 -16.02 8.09
N ILE A 195 -20.44 -16.69 7.67
CA ILE A 195 -19.14 -16.07 7.39
C ILE A 195 -19.07 -15.58 5.95
N GLN A 196 -19.70 -16.31 5.02
CA GLN A 196 -19.80 -15.89 3.61
C GLN A 196 -20.50 -14.54 3.45
N GLU A 197 -21.47 -14.20 4.32
CA GLU A 197 -22.07 -12.85 4.33
C GLU A 197 -21.06 -11.73 4.66
N ALA A 198 -20.01 -12.03 5.43
CA ALA A 198 -18.94 -11.07 5.72
C ALA A 198 -17.93 -10.95 4.58
N CYS A 199 -17.78 -12.01 3.78
CA CYS A 199 -16.89 -12.09 2.63
C CYS A 199 -17.56 -11.53 1.37
N LYS A 200 -17.06 -10.41 0.84
CA LYS A 200 -17.58 -9.83 -0.39
C LYS A 200 -16.87 -10.43 -1.61
N PRO A 201 -17.59 -10.72 -2.71
CA PRO A 201 -16.96 -11.18 -3.94
C PRO A 201 -16.16 -10.03 -4.58
N LYS A 202 -15.01 -10.38 -5.16
CA LYS A 202 -14.21 -9.49 -6.00
C LYS A 202 -14.40 -9.85 -7.47
N CYS A 203 -14.39 -8.83 -8.33
CA CYS A 203 -14.49 -9.00 -9.78
C CYS A 203 -13.14 -9.42 -10.41
N ALA A 204 -12.02 -9.06 -9.79
CA ALA A 204 -10.68 -9.44 -10.22
C ALA A 204 -9.72 -9.53 -9.03
N HIS A 205 -8.64 -10.29 -9.21
CA HIS A 205 -7.53 -10.34 -8.27
C HIS A 205 -6.95 -8.93 -8.08
N LEU A 206 -6.69 -8.53 -6.84
CA LEU A 206 -6.23 -7.17 -6.49
C LEU A 206 -7.20 -6.03 -6.84
N CYS A 207 -8.39 -6.27 -7.38
CA CYS A 207 -9.39 -5.21 -7.49
C CYS A 207 -10.23 -5.13 -6.22
N GLU A 208 -10.08 -4.06 -5.45
CA GLU A 208 -10.97 -3.78 -4.33
C GLU A 208 -12.27 -3.20 -4.88
N THR A 209 -13.41 -3.75 -4.46
CA THR A 209 -14.73 -3.29 -4.92
C THR A 209 -14.96 -1.80 -4.67
N ALA A 210 -14.30 -1.20 -3.68
CA ALA A 210 -14.41 0.21 -3.35
C ALA A 210 -13.66 1.14 -4.33
N ARG A 211 -12.76 0.61 -5.16
CA ARG A 211 -11.95 1.38 -6.13
C ARG A 211 -12.64 1.57 -7.48
N ILE A 212 -13.56 0.67 -7.82
CA ILE A 212 -14.30 0.73 -9.08
C ILE A 212 -15.15 2.02 -9.12
N GLY A 213 -14.86 2.93 -10.05
CA GLY A 213 -15.58 4.19 -10.21
C GLY A 213 -15.23 5.24 -9.13
N ASP A 214 -14.03 5.19 -8.56
CA ASP A 214 -13.52 6.13 -7.55
C ASP A 214 -12.88 7.42 -8.13
N ALA A 215 -12.94 7.57 -9.46
CA ALA A 215 -12.35 8.64 -10.26
C ALA A 215 -10.82 8.61 -10.37
N ASN A 216 -10.15 7.53 -9.97
CA ASN A 216 -8.75 7.27 -10.29
C ASN A 216 -8.65 6.05 -11.21
N CYS A 217 -7.79 6.12 -12.21
CA CYS A 217 -7.50 4.93 -13.00
C CYS A 217 -6.66 3.93 -12.17
N ASP A 218 -7.26 2.79 -11.86
CA ASP A 218 -6.70 1.66 -11.13
C ASP A 218 -6.56 0.44 -12.03
N TRP A 219 -5.31 0.21 -12.45
CA TRP A 219 -4.97 -0.86 -13.39
C TRP A 219 -5.46 -2.27 -12.97
N PRO A 220 -5.40 -2.67 -11.68
CA PRO A 220 -5.94 -3.98 -11.27
C PRO A 220 -7.45 -4.12 -11.45
N CYS A 221 -8.20 -3.01 -11.48
CA CYS A 221 -9.64 -2.98 -11.71
C CYS A 221 -10.00 -2.75 -13.18
N TYR A 222 -9.02 -2.42 -14.04
CA TYR A 222 -9.21 -2.24 -15.48
C TYR A 222 -9.30 -3.58 -16.23
N VAL A 223 -10.32 -4.37 -15.91
CA VAL A 223 -10.67 -5.62 -16.61
C VAL A 223 -12.16 -5.69 -16.86
N GLU A 224 -12.59 -6.44 -17.88
CA GLU A 224 -14.00 -6.56 -18.27
C GLU A 224 -14.91 -7.00 -17.11
N ALA A 225 -14.44 -7.96 -16.29
CA ALA A 225 -15.17 -8.45 -15.12
C ALA A 225 -15.47 -7.35 -14.08
N CYS A 226 -14.62 -6.32 -14.02
CA CYS A 226 -14.76 -5.15 -13.15
C CYS A 226 -15.31 -3.93 -13.89
N GLN A 227 -15.86 -4.11 -15.10
CA GLN A 227 -16.39 -3.03 -15.94
C GLN A 227 -15.36 -1.94 -16.21
N PHE A 228 -14.10 -2.33 -16.43
CA PHE A 228 -13.00 -1.42 -16.77
C PHE A 228 -12.85 -0.29 -15.75
N ASP A 229 -12.83 -0.65 -14.46
CA ASP A 229 -12.71 0.29 -13.35
C ASP A 229 -13.81 1.35 -13.31
N GLY A 230 -15.02 0.99 -13.78
CA GLY A 230 -16.13 1.92 -13.89
C GLY A 230 -15.95 3.01 -14.95
N GLY A 231 -14.96 2.88 -15.83
CA GLY A 231 -14.61 3.85 -16.87
C GLY A 231 -13.61 4.94 -16.42
N ASP A 232 -13.04 4.85 -15.22
CA ASP A 232 -12.13 5.88 -14.70
C ASP A 232 -10.83 6.01 -15.52
N CYS A 233 -10.43 4.94 -16.20
CA CYS A 233 -9.27 4.92 -17.09
C CYS A 233 -9.51 5.54 -18.48
N ASP A 234 -10.76 5.81 -18.88
CA ASP A 234 -11.09 6.35 -20.22
C ASP A 234 -10.39 7.70 -20.49
N SER A 235 -10.24 8.51 -19.44
CA SER A 235 -9.57 9.81 -19.50
C SER A 235 -8.10 9.75 -19.92
N TYR A 236 -7.47 8.56 -19.81
CA TYR A 236 -6.10 8.31 -20.22
C TYR A 236 -5.99 7.74 -21.65
N GLY A 237 -7.10 7.62 -22.38
CA GLY A 237 -7.13 7.04 -23.73
C GLY A 237 -6.97 5.52 -23.73
N LEU A 238 -7.25 4.89 -22.59
CA LEU A 238 -7.32 3.45 -22.40
C LEU A 238 -8.78 3.06 -22.57
N SER A 239 -9.21 2.84 -23.82
CA SER A 239 -10.57 2.42 -24.19
C SER A 239 -10.53 1.33 -25.25
#